data_AF-A0A1H0TKX2-F1
#
_entry.id   AF-A0A1H0TKX2-F1
#
_cell.length_a   1.000
_cell.length_b   1.000
_cell.length_c   1.000
_cell.angle_alpha   90.00
_cell.angle_beta   90.00
_cell.angle_gamma   90.00
#
_symmetry.space_group_name_H-M   'P 1'
#
loop_
_entity.id
_entity.type
_entity.pdbx_description
1 polymer ?
#
loop_
_entity_poly.entity_id
_entity_poly.type
_entity_poly.pdbx_seq_one_letter_code
_entity_poly.pdbx_strand_id
1 'polypeptide(L)'
;MKALTLRLLALIALALFCAAALPQGAEAKPHIKFSIERVHMRQAGQVEIVGYFENTGDQGAYVKWTELDITLIASNGQQMWADTGIRHYVNDIYVPAGGYKAYTYRVKNPDIPEYHGKFRYRCHTNTHWGKAAG
;
A
#
# COMPACT_ATOMS: atom_id res chain seq x y z
N MET A 1 -43.46 -44.12 10.70
CA MET A 1 -42.28 -44.02 9.80
C MET A 1 -42.31 -42.80 8.88
N LYS A 2 -43.40 -42.51 8.15
CA LYS A 2 -43.49 -41.36 7.21
C LYS A 2 -43.20 -39.97 7.80
N ALA A 3 -43.61 -39.72 9.06
CA ALA A 3 -43.36 -38.45 9.73
C ALA A 3 -41.89 -38.23 10.13
N LEU A 4 -41.14 -39.32 10.36
CA LEU A 4 -39.74 -39.24 10.75
C LEU A 4 -38.86 -38.90 9.55
N THR A 5 -39.14 -39.51 8.40
CA THR A 5 -38.49 -39.20 7.11
C THR A 5 -38.79 -37.79 6.64
N LEU A 6 -40.01 -37.28 6.83
CA LEU A 6 -40.37 -35.92 6.47
C LEU A 6 -39.62 -34.87 7.31
N ARG A 7 -39.45 -35.13 8.62
CA ARG A 7 -38.68 -34.27 9.53
C ARG A 7 -37.19 -34.27 9.21
N LEU A 8 -36.64 -35.43 8.84
CA LEU A 8 -35.24 -35.55 8.43
C LEU A 8 -34.96 -34.78 7.13
N LEU A 9 -35.85 -34.89 6.13
CA LEU A 9 -35.76 -34.13 4.89
C LEU A 9 -35.86 -32.62 5.12
N ALA A 10 -36.73 -32.17 6.02
CA ALA A 10 -36.85 -30.76 6.39
C ALA A 10 -35.56 -30.23 7.07
N LEU A 11 -34.93 -31.03 7.94
CA LEU A 11 -33.65 -30.69 8.57
C LEU A 11 -32.51 -30.60 7.55
N ILE A 12 -32.44 -31.53 6.60
CA ILE A 12 -31.42 -31.52 5.54
C ILE A 12 -31.62 -30.31 4.61
N ALA A 13 -32.88 -30.02 4.23
CA ALA A 13 -33.20 -28.86 3.40
C ALA A 13 -32.84 -27.55 4.11
N LEU A 14 -33.12 -27.43 5.42
CA LEU A 14 -32.76 -26.27 6.23
C LEU A 14 -31.24 -26.11 6.34
N ALA A 15 -30.50 -27.19 6.55
CA ALA A 15 -29.03 -27.16 6.61
C ALA A 15 -28.39 -26.73 5.29
N LEU A 16 -28.92 -27.20 4.15
CA LEU A 16 -28.46 -26.78 2.81
C LEU A 16 -28.77 -25.31 2.53
N PHE A 17 -29.93 -24.82 2.96
CA PHE A 17 -30.30 -23.40 2.84
C PHE A 17 -29.39 -22.50 3.68
N CYS A 18 -29.05 -22.92 4.90
CA CYS A 18 -28.10 -22.21 5.76
C CYS A 18 -26.68 -22.18 5.17
N ALA A 19 -26.22 -23.27 4.55
CA ALA A 19 -24.90 -23.32 3.92
C ALA A 19 -24.80 -22.41 2.69
N ALA A 20 -25.87 -22.28 1.89
CA ALA A 20 -25.91 -21.40 0.72
C ALA A 20 -26.06 -19.90 1.08
N ALA A 21 -26.55 -19.61 2.28
CA ALA A 21 -26.73 -18.24 2.77
C ALA A 21 -25.50 -17.69 3.52
N LEU A 22 -24.46 -18.50 3.73
CA LEU A 22 -23.21 -18.00 4.28
C LEU A 22 -22.50 -17.17 3.20
N PRO A 23 -22.11 -15.91 3.50
CA PRO A 23 -21.31 -15.14 2.56
C PRO A 23 -20.06 -15.95 2.23
N GLN A 24 -19.79 -16.12 0.93
CA GLN A 24 -18.54 -16.68 0.45
C GLN A 24 -17.42 -15.95 1.22
N GLY A 25 -16.66 -16.72 2.00
CA GLY A 25 -15.75 -16.19 3.01
C GLY A 25 -14.91 -15.05 2.46
N ALA A 26 -14.74 -13.99 3.26
CA ALA A 26 -13.89 -12.86 2.89
C ALA A 26 -12.56 -13.39 2.36
N GLU A 27 -12.28 -13.13 1.08
CA GLU A 27 -11.05 -13.61 0.47
C GLU A 27 -9.89 -12.85 1.13
N ALA A 28 -9.02 -13.61 1.78
CA ALA A 28 -7.84 -13.06 2.41
C ALA A 28 -6.91 -12.49 1.33
N LYS A 29 -6.62 -11.19 1.43
CA LYS A 29 -5.84 -10.42 0.48
C LYS A 29 -4.85 -9.47 1.16
N PRO A 30 -3.65 -9.31 0.61
CA PRO A 30 -2.75 -8.24 1.01
C PRO A 30 -3.37 -6.86 0.73
N HIS A 31 -3.01 -5.87 1.53
CA HIS A 31 -3.33 -4.48 1.28
C HIS A 31 -2.17 -3.62 1.75
N ILE A 32 -1.21 -3.41 0.84
CA ILE A 32 0.05 -2.73 1.16
C ILE A 32 0.02 -1.30 0.65
N LYS A 33 0.38 -0.36 1.53
CA LYS A 33 0.55 1.07 1.22
C LYS A 33 1.93 1.55 1.68
N PHE A 34 2.58 2.41 0.90
CA PHE A 34 3.71 3.20 1.36
C PHE A 34 3.23 4.47 2.09
N SER A 35 3.65 4.65 3.32
CA SER A 35 3.34 5.82 4.14
C SER A 35 4.62 6.65 4.31
N ILE A 36 4.53 7.94 3.99
CA ILE A 36 5.66 8.88 4.05
C ILE A 36 5.68 9.54 5.42
N GLU A 37 6.81 9.45 6.12
CA GLU A 37 7.04 10.11 7.40
C GLU A 37 7.78 11.44 7.22
N ARG A 38 8.81 11.47 6.38
CA ARG A 38 9.66 12.66 6.17
C ARG A 38 10.18 12.72 4.74
N VAL A 39 10.40 13.96 4.29
CA VAL A 39 11.09 14.26 3.03
C VAL A 39 12.32 15.12 3.36
N HIS A 40 13.47 14.76 2.82
CA HIS A 40 14.73 15.45 3.00
C HIS A 40 15.33 15.86 1.66
N MET A 41 15.69 17.13 1.54
CA MET A 41 16.55 17.64 0.48
C MET A 41 17.96 17.73 1.05
N ARG A 42 18.86 16.84 0.65
CA ARG A 42 20.25 16.85 1.16
C ARG A 42 21.20 17.66 0.28
N GLN A 43 20.96 17.63 -1.02
CA GLN A 43 21.80 18.27 -2.04
C GLN A 43 20.96 18.53 -3.28
N ALA A 44 21.45 19.41 -4.16
CA ALA A 44 20.87 19.61 -5.48
C ALA A 44 20.69 18.27 -6.20
N GLY A 45 19.59 18.12 -6.92
CA GLY A 45 19.33 16.94 -7.73
C GLY A 45 18.80 15.70 -6.98
N GLN A 46 18.63 15.77 -5.65
CA GLN A 46 18.22 14.60 -4.86
C GLN A 46 17.25 14.92 -3.72
N VAL A 47 16.22 14.08 -3.61
CA VAL A 47 15.27 14.04 -2.49
C VAL A 47 15.26 12.65 -1.88
N GLU A 48 15.33 12.55 -0.56
CA GLU A 48 15.11 11.31 0.18
C GLU A 48 13.74 11.33 0.85
N ILE A 49 12.98 10.26 0.67
CA ILE A 49 11.62 10.09 1.20
C ILE A 49 11.67 8.92 2.16
N VAL A 50 11.60 9.23 3.44
CA VAL A 50 11.66 8.27 4.54
C VAL A 50 10.23 7.88 4.90
N GLY A 51 9.98 6.59 5.00
CA GLY A 51 8.67 6.06 5.31
C GLY A 51 8.69 4.58 5.61
N TYR A 52 7.54 3.94 5.44
CA TYR A 52 7.38 2.50 5.63
C TYR A 52 6.27 1.96 4.74
N PHE A 53 6.42 0.69 4.35
CA PHE A 53 5.31 -0.09 3.83
C PHE A 53 4.52 -0.67 4.98
N GLU A 54 3.20 -0.54 4.93
CA GLU A 54 2.27 -1.10 5.90
C GLU A 54 1.30 -2.01 5.17
N ASN A 55 1.08 -3.21 5.71
CA ASN A 55 0.12 -4.16 5.18
C ASN A 55 -1.03 -4.32 6.17
N THR A 56 -2.17 -3.71 5.88
CA THR A 56 -3.38 -3.85 6.70
C THR A 56 -4.26 -5.03 6.26
N GLY A 57 -3.80 -5.79 5.27
CA GLY A 57 -4.42 -7.04 4.84
C GLY A 57 -4.09 -8.21 5.76
N ASP A 58 -4.75 -9.32 5.50
CA ASP A 58 -4.67 -10.59 6.26
C ASP A 58 -3.72 -11.62 5.61
N GLN A 59 -3.09 -11.27 4.49
CA GLN A 59 -2.00 -12.03 3.86
C GLN A 59 -0.77 -11.16 3.63
N GLY A 60 0.42 -11.76 3.75
CA GLY A 60 1.67 -11.10 3.38
C GLY A 60 1.88 -11.06 1.86
N ALA A 61 2.66 -10.09 1.39
CA ALA A 61 3.05 -9.97 -0.02
C ALA A 61 4.37 -9.21 -0.20
N TYR A 62 4.89 -9.26 -1.42
CA TYR A 62 6.10 -8.57 -1.86
C TYR A 62 5.73 -7.28 -2.58
N VAL A 63 6.32 -6.16 -2.16
CA VAL A 63 6.20 -4.89 -2.88
C VAL A 63 7.05 -4.93 -4.14
N LYS A 64 6.47 -4.56 -5.28
CA LYS A 64 7.11 -4.58 -6.60
C LYS A 64 7.62 -3.20 -6.99
N TRP A 65 6.74 -2.21 -6.93
CA TRP A 65 7.11 -0.82 -7.16
C TRP A 65 6.13 0.11 -6.45
N THR A 66 6.57 1.34 -6.25
CA THR A 66 5.73 2.43 -5.78
C THR A 66 5.85 3.59 -6.76
N GLU A 67 4.71 4.11 -7.19
CA GLU A 67 4.62 5.36 -7.92
C GLU A 67 4.46 6.49 -6.92
N LEU A 68 5.15 7.61 -7.18
CA LEU A 68 5.15 8.78 -6.33
C LEU A 68 4.79 10.00 -7.16
N ASP A 69 3.86 10.78 -6.61
CA ASP A 69 3.67 12.18 -6.96
C ASP A 69 4.18 13.02 -5.81
N ILE A 70 4.94 14.07 -6.11
CA ILE A 70 5.54 14.92 -5.09
C ILE A 70 5.55 16.38 -5.53
N THR A 71 5.28 17.27 -4.59
CA THR A 71 5.41 18.72 -4.73
C THR A 71 6.15 19.26 -3.54
N LEU A 72 7.25 19.97 -3.77
CA LEU A 72 8.05 20.66 -2.77
C LEU A 72 7.71 22.15 -2.78
N ILE A 73 7.39 22.69 -1.62
CA ILE A 73 6.84 24.05 -1.46
C ILE A 73 7.70 24.80 -0.44
N ALA A 74 8.32 25.89 -0.85
CA ALA A 74 9.08 26.77 0.02
C ALA A 74 8.19 27.41 1.10
N SER A 75 8.81 27.95 2.15
CA SER A 75 8.07 28.57 3.26
C SER A 75 7.23 29.79 2.82
N ASN A 76 7.64 30.48 1.76
CA ASN A 76 6.90 31.60 1.15
C ASN A 76 5.71 31.14 0.27
N GLY A 77 5.47 29.83 0.16
CA GLY A 77 4.39 29.26 -0.66
C GLY A 77 4.76 28.99 -2.12
N GLN A 78 5.96 29.38 -2.56
CA GLN A 78 6.43 29.10 -3.91
C GLN A 78 6.67 27.59 -4.09
N GLN A 79 6.18 27.04 -5.20
CA GLN A 79 6.55 25.68 -5.63
C GLN A 79 8.02 25.69 -6.06
N MET A 80 8.84 24.87 -5.41
CA MET A 80 10.26 24.71 -5.74
C MET A 80 10.45 23.69 -6.85
N TRP A 81 9.75 22.55 -6.73
CA TRP A 81 9.82 21.45 -7.68
C TRP A 81 8.60 20.54 -7.52
N ALA A 82 8.13 19.94 -8.61
CA ALA A 82 7.06 18.96 -8.58
C ALA A 82 7.22 17.98 -9.73
N ASP A 83 6.80 16.74 -9.49
CA ASP A 83 6.85 15.66 -10.48
C ASP A 83 5.81 14.59 -10.10
N THR A 84 5.38 13.80 -11.09
CA THR A 84 4.27 12.84 -10.95
C THR A 84 4.57 11.55 -11.67
N GLY A 85 4.06 10.43 -11.14
CA GLY A 85 4.25 9.12 -11.73
C GLY A 85 5.68 8.61 -11.64
N ILE A 86 6.47 9.11 -10.67
CA ILE A 86 7.85 8.66 -10.48
C ILE A 86 7.82 7.22 -9.97
N ARG A 87 8.03 6.26 -10.87
CA ARG A 87 8.04 4.83 -10.55
C ARG A 87 9.38 4.42 -9.94
N HIS A 88 9.31 3.80 -8.77
CA HIS A 88 10.46 3.24 -8.08
C HIS A 88 10.26 1.77 -7.79
N TYR A 89 11.09 0.95 -8.44
CA TYR A 89 11.11 -0.48 -8.22
C TYR A 89 11.74 -0.77 -6.85
N VAL A 90 10.99 -1.53 -6.06
CA VAL A 90 11.40 -1.96 -4.73
C VAL A 90 11.87 -3.39 -4.91
N ASN A 91 13.09 -3.72 -4.47
CA ASN A 91 13.70 -5.05 -4.66
C ASN A 91 12.99 -6.13 -3.81
N ASP A 92 11.72 -6.41 -4.12
CA ASP A 92 10.86 -7.42 -3.50
C ASP A 92 10.88 -7.42 -1.96
N ILE A 93 10.51 -6.29 -1.36
CA ILE A 93 10.36 -6.22 0.09
C ILE A 93 9.11 -6.99 0.51
N TYR A 94 9.29 -8.04 1.29
CA TYR A 94 8.18 -8.77 1.91
C TYR A 94 7.61 -8.01 3.12
N VAL A 95 6.30 -7.78 3.10
CA VAL A 95 5.56 -7.16 4.20
C VAL A 95 4.51 -8.16 4.73
N PRO A 96 4.67 -8.66 5.97
CA PRO A 96 3.75 -9.64 6.53
C PRO A 96 2.36 -9.03 6.77
N ALA A 97 1.34 -9.88 6.86
CA ALA A 97 -0.02 -9.47 7.24
C ALA A 97 -0.01 -8.71 8.58
N GLY A 98 -0.72 -7.59 8.66
CA GLY A 98 -0.77 -6.72 9.84
C GLY A 98 0.58 -6.09 10.25
N GLY A 99 1.61 -6.18 9.40
CA GLY A 99 2.95 -5.71 9.72
C GLY A 99 3.40 -4.50 8.89
N TYR A 100 4.58 -4.00 9.23
CA TYR A 100 5.23 -2.90 8.51
C TYR A 100 6.71 -3.16 8.24
N LYS A 101 7.26 -2.47 7.24
CA LYS A 101 8.68 -2.45 6.89
C LYS A 101 9.14 -1.05 6.55
N ALA A 102 10.09 -0.52 7.33
CA ALA A 102 10.73 0.76 7.05
C ALA A 102 11.45 0.74 5.69
N TYR A 103 11.35 1.84 4.96
CA TYR A 103 11.96 1.99 3.65
C TYR A 103 12.30 3.45 3.34
N THR A 104 13.35 3.67 2.55
CA THR A 104 13.72 5.00 2.06
C THR A 104 13.76 4.99 0.54
N TYR A 105 12.92 5.82 -0.05
CA TYR A 105 12.88 6.06 -1.49
C TYR A 105 13.74 7.29 -1.80
N ARG A 106 14.79 7.11 -2.62
CA ARG A 106 15.61 8.22 -3.14
C ARG A 106 15.17 8.60 -4.55
N VAL A 107 14.72 9.84 -4.73
CA VAL A 107 14.44 10.44 -6.04
C VAL A 107 15.69 11.20 -6.49
N LYS A 108 16.11 10.96 -7.74
CA LYS A 108 17.20 11.69 -8.40
C LYS A 108 16.66 12.37 -9.64
N ASN A 109 16.69 13.69 -9.68
CA ASN A 109 16.28 14.48 -10.83
C ASN A 109 17.08 15.80 -10.82
N PRO A 110 17.84 16.13 -11.87
CA PRO A 110 18.70 17.32 -11.90
C PRO A 110 17.94 18.65 -11.69
N ASP A 111 16.63 18.69 -11.96
CA ASP A 111 15.81 19.89 -11.80
C ASP A 111 15.41 20.14 -10.33
N ILE A 112 15.71 19.22 -9.42
CA ILE A 112 15.52 19.42 -7.98
C ILE A 112 16.52 20.49 -7.52
N PRO A 113 16.05 21.66 -7.05
CA PRO A 113 16.95 22.74 -6.66
C PRO A 113 17.69 22.42 -5.37
N GLU A 114 18.84 23.05 -5.18
CA GLU A 114 19.45 23.14 -3.86
C GLU A 114 18.60 24.06 -2.97
N TYR A 115 18.25 23.60 -1.77
CA TYR A 115 17.44 24.40 -0.86
C TYR A 115 17.74 24.05 0.60
N HIS A 116 18.19 25.05 1.36
CA HIS A 116 18.61 24.92 2.77
C HIS A 116 17.57 25.46 3.77
N GLY A 117 16.47 26.01 3.27
CA GLY A 117 15.40 26.57 4.09
C GLY A 117 14.39 25.54 4.57
N LYS A 118 13.43 25.99 5.40
CA LYS A 118 12.24 25.20 5.69
C LYS A 118 11.35 25.10 4.45
N PHE A 119 10.78 23.92 4.25
CA PHE A 119 9.82 23.64 3.18
C PHE A 119 8.70 22.74 3.69
N ARG A 120 7.63 22.66 2.91
CA ARG A 120 6.53 21.72 3.06
C ARG A 120 6.49 20.83 1.83
N TYR A 121 5.88 19.66 1.95
CA TYR A 121 5.68 18.77 0.83
C TYR A 121 4.23 18.31 0.75
N ARG A 122 3.80 17.97 -0.46
CA ARG A 122 2.60 17.19 -0.72
C ARG A 122 3.03 15.96 -1.49
N CYS A 123 2.55 14.79 -1.08
CA CYS A 123 2.87 13.55 -1.75
C CYS A 123 1.63 12.68 -1.91
N HIS A 124 1.59 11.94 -3.00
CA HIS A 124 0.68 10.82 -3.21
C HIS A 124 1.49 9.61 -3.64
N THR A 125 1.07 8.42 -3.22
CA THR A 125 1.79 7.19 -3.50
C THR A 125 0.82 6.09 -3.88
N ASN A 126 1.14 5.36 -4.94
CA ASN A 126 0.43 4.16 -5.34
C ASN A 126 1.39 2.97 -5.28
N THR A 127 1.08 1.97 -4.45
CA THR A 127 1.97 0.83 -4.20
C THR A 127 1.44 -0.42 -4.88
N HIS A 128 2.29 -1.04 -5.69
CA HIS A 128 1.99 -2.28 -6.39
C HIS A 128 2.72 -3.44 -5.72
N TRP A 129 2.01 -4.55 -5.53
CA TRP A 129 2.51 -5.72 -4.81
C TRP A 129 2.05 -7.02 -5.48
N GLY A 130 2.72 -8.13 -5.14
CA GLY A 130 2.41 -9.47 -5.63
C GLY A 130 2.68 -10.55 -4.58
N LYS A 131 2.04 -11.72 -4.73
CA LYS A 131 2.20 -12.86 -3.81
C LYS A 131 3.53 -13.60 -3.98
N ALA A 132 4.18 -13.48 -5.13
CA ALA A 132 5.49 -14.06 -5.40
C ALA A 132 6.56 -12.96 -5.47
N ALA A 133 7.80 -13.29 -5.13
CA ALA A 133 8.97 -12.50 -5.51
C ALA A 133 9.19 -12.59 -7.03
N GLY A 134 9.82 -11.59 -7.66
CA GLY A 134 10.03 -11.51 -9.12
C GLY A 134 9.53 -10.23 -9.77
#